data_AF-A0A1H1SBA8-F1
#
_entry.id   AF-A0A1H1SBA8-F1
#
_cell.length_a   1.000
_cell.length_b   1.000
_cell.length_c   1.000
_cell.angle_alpha   90.00
_cell.angle_beta   90.00
_cell.angle_gamma   90.00
#
_symmetry.space_group_name_H-M   'P 1'
#
loop_
_entity.id
_entity.type
_entity.pdbx_description
1 polymer ?
#
loop_
_entity_poly.entity_id
_entity_poly.type
_entity_poly.pdbx_seq_one_letter_code
_entity_poly.pdbx_strand_id
1 'polypeptide(L)'
;MITAAADGSSLGNPGPTGWGWYIDADRWAAGGQRQGTNNIGELSAVIDLLQQTVGVDELHVLCDSQYVIKAITQWMPGWKRKGWRKADGKPVMNRELLEELDRLMTARRAAGGTVTFEWVKGHAGHPLNEAADRLANGAAAAYQRGRVPDAGPGFAGAGASVPPQVEERAGAPSQVEERAGAAGTRLETDTAPSQVEERAGAAGTRHETDTAAPQVEERAGAAGTRLETDTAPTSQTDTVDLFDGLDFLVDEPAEAEVVRLERSLLTDEVRADPASVAALLHPEWEEIGASGRRWSRDELLAEIAPLPSPVELELLATHEVAPDAQLVVWRSVGEAPALRSSLWVRSGGRWRQRFHQGTPER
;
A
#
# COMPACT_ATOMS: atom_id res chain seq x y z
N MET A 1 -6.27 -2.51 34.83
CA MET A 1 -6.12 -1.79 33.56
C MET A 1 -4.73 -1.19 33.39
N ILE A 2 -4.07 -1.45 32.27
CA ILE A 2 -2.89 -0.74 31.77
C ILE A 2 -3.28 -0.03 30.47
N THR A 3 -2.89 1.23 30.31
CA THR A 3 -3.03 1.96 29.04
C THR A 3 -1.66 2.06 28.36
N ALA A 4 -1.62 1.70 27.08
CA ALA A 4 -0.43 1.80 26.23
C ALA A 4 -0.81 2.48 24.92
N ALA A 5 0.12 3.16 24.28
CA ALA A 5 -0.01 3.54 22.88
C ALA A 5 0.91 2.69 22.00
N ALA A 6 0.50 2.44 20.77
CA ALA A 6 1.28 1.67 19.79
C ALA A 6 1.20 2.34 18.42
N ASP A 7 2.34 2.47 17.75
CA ASP A 7 2.47 3.19 16.48
C ASP A 7 3.54 2.56 15.58
N GLY A 8 3.42 2.79 14.27
CA GLY A 8 4.31 2.33 13.21
C GLY A 8 4.69 3.47 12.27
N SER A 9 5.91 3.41 11.75
CA SER A 9 6.41 4.40 10.80
C SER A 9 7.22 3.72 9.69
N SER A 10 7.15 4.26 8.48
CA SER A 10 7.99 3.82 7.37
C SER A 10 8.57 5.00 6.59
N LEU A 11 9.88 5.00 6.39
CA LEU A 11 10.60 6.00 5.60
C LEU A 11 10.56 5.62 4.11
N GLY A 12 9.39 5.84 3.50
CA GLY A 12 9.02 5.31 2.19
C GLY A 12 8.14 4.06 2.33
N ASN A 13 7.28 3.80 1.35
CA ASN A 13 6.29 2.72 1.41
C ASN A 13 6.30 1.90 0.09
N PRO A 14 7.19 0.90 -0.06
CA PRO A 14 7.98 0.27 1.00
C PRO A 14 9.35 0.93 1.26
N GLY A 15 9.85 0.84 2.50
CA GLY A 15 11.12 1.43 2.94
C GLY A 15 11.55 0.97 4.34
N PRO A 16 12.59 1.58 4.96
CA PRO A 16 12.94 1.31 6.35
C PRO A 16 11.75 1.57 7.27
N THR A 17 11.36 0.55 8.03
CA THR A 17 10.14 0.55 8.85
C THR A 17 10.53 0.41 10.31
N GLY A 18 9.91 1.21 11.16
CA GLY A 18 10.00 1.15 12.60
C GLY A 18 8.65 0.97 13.25
N TRP A 19 8.65 0.46 14.47
CA TRP A 19 7.49 0.33 15.32
C TRP A 19 7.86 0.70 16.74
N GLY A 20 6.88 1.16 17.51
CA GLY A 20 7.07 1.51 18.91
C GLY A 20 5.78 1.39 19.70
N TRP A 21 5.88 0.94 20.94
CA TRP A 21 4.80 1.07 21.91
C TRP A 21 5.32 1.66 23.21
N TYR A 22 4.45 2.38 23.90
CA TYR A 22 4.81 3.16 25.07
C TYR A 22 3.71 3.09 26.14
N ILE A 23 4.11 2.79 27.38
CA ILE A 23 3.27 2.90 28.59
C ILE A 23 3.80 4.05 29.45
N ASP A 24 5.10 4.01 29.76
CA ASP A 24 5.83 5.04 30.48
C ASP A 24 7.35 4.93 30.21
N ALA A 25 8.14 5.77 30.89
CA ALA A 25 9.59 5.87 30.67
C ALA A 25 10.36 4.58 30.98
N ASP A 26 9.83 3.73 31.86
CA ASP A 26 10.44 2.46 32.27
C ASP A 26 9.87 1.27 31.49
N ARG A 27 8.77 1.47 30.76
CA ARG A 27 8.02 0.44 30.04
C ARG A 27 7.66 0.91 28.64
N TRP A 28 8.58 0.66 27.71
CA TRP A 28 8.42 0.90 26.29
C TRP A 28 9.29 -0.09 25.51
N ALA A 29 8.93 -0.33 24.25
CA ALA A 29 9.82 -1.02 23.33
C ALA A 29 9.71 -0.44 21.91
N ALA A 30 10.77 -0.62 21.15
CA ALA A 30 10.84 -0.22 19.76
C ALA A 30 11.60 -1.24 18.93
N GLY A 31 11.31 -1.28 17.64
CA GLY A 31 11.98 -2.19 16.72
C GLY A 31 11.63 -1.84 15.28
N GLY A 32 11.89 -2.76 14.37
CA GLY A 32 11.62 -2.52 12.96
C GLY A 32 12.38 -3.44 12.03
N GLN A 33 12.42 -3.08 10.75
CA GLN A 33 13.10 -3.82 9.69
C GLN A 33 13.60 -2.88 8.59
N ARG A 34 14.60 -3.35 7.83
CA ARG A 34 15.23 -2.56 6.75
C ARG A 34 14.29 -2.22 5.60
N GLN A 35 13.31 -3.09 5.33
CA GLN A 35 12.35 -2.94 4.25
C GLN A 35 10.99 -3.44 4.74
N GLY A 36 9.99 -2.58 4.74
CA GLY A 36 8.62 -2.88 5.13
C GLY A 36 7.68 -1.77 4.66
N THR A 37 6.47 -1.76 5.21
CA THR A 37 5.43 -0.76 4.94
C THR A 37 4.94 -0.17 6.25
N ASN A 38 4.20 0.94 6.21
CA ASN A 38 3.63 1.53 7.44
C ASN A 38 2.78 0.51 8.21
N ASN A 39 1.90 -0.21 7.50
CA ASN A 39 1.03 -1.25 8.06
C ASN A 39 1.80 -2.39 8.75
N ILE A 40 3.00 -2.72 8.26
CA ILE A 40 3.86 -3.71 8.94
C ILE A 40 4.32 -3.15 10.28
N GLY A 41 4.79 -1.90 10.33
CA GLY A 41 5.19 -1.24 11.58
C GLY A 41 4.05 -1.18 12.59
N GLU A 42 2.87 -0.74 12.17
CA GLU A 42 1.69 -0.61 13.03
C GLU A 42 1.24 -1.97 13.60
N LEU A 43 1.18 -3.02 12.77
CA LEU A 43 0.86 -4.37 13.22
C LEU A 43 1.92 -4.90 14.18
N SER A 44 3.21 -4.72 13.86
CA SER A 44 4.31 -5.18 14.71
C SER A 44 4.30 -4.53 16.09
N ALA A 45 3.99 -3.23 16.18
CA ALA A 45 3.88 -2.53 17.46
C ALA A 45 2.85 -3.20 18.40
N VAL A 46 1.66 -3.50 17.88
CA VAL A 46 0.59 -4.13 18.66
C VAL A 46 0.91 -5.59 18.98
N ILE A 47 1.50 -6.33 18.05
CA ILE A 47 1.92 -7.72 18.27
C ILE A 47 2.93 -7.80 19.42
N ASP A 48 3.98 -6.98 19.37
CA ASP A 48 5.02 -6.97 20.40
C ASP A 48 4.44 -6.55 21.77
N LEU A 49 3.60 -5.50 21.81
CA LEU A 49 2.90 -5.09 23.02
C LEU A 49 2.07 -6.24 23.63
N LEU A 50 1.31 -6.99 22.81
CA LEU A 50 0.51 -8.12 23.28
C LEU A 50 1.37 -9.28 23.79
N GLN A 51 2.50 -9.55 23.12
CA GLN A 51 3.47 -10.57 23.55
C GLN A 51 4.09 -10.23 24.91
N GLN A 52 4.44 -8.97 25.12
CA GLN A 52 5.08 -8.54 26.38
C GLN A 52 4.09 -8.37 27.53
N THR A 53 2.79 -8.24 27.24
CA THR A 53 1.74 -8.02 28.25
C THR A 53 0.82 -9.23 28.47
N VAL A 54 1.30 -10.45 28.22
CA VAL A 54 0.51 -11.69 28.40
C VAL A 54 -0.08 -11.82 29.82
N GLY A 55 0.63 -11.35 30.85
CA GLY A 55 0.20 -11.40 32.25
C GLY A 55 -0.69 -10.23 32.72
N VAL A 56 -1.13 -9.37 31.82
CA VAL A 56 -1.96 -8.19 32.15
C VAL A 56 -3.43 -8.50 31.86
N ASP A 57 -4.26 -8.47 32.90
CA ASP A 57 -5.68 -8.80 32.81
C ASP A 57 -6.47 -7.84 31.90
N GLU A 58 -6.13 -6.56 31.90
CA GLU A 58 -6.88 -5.54 31.15
C GLU A 58 -5.91 -4.54 30.52
N LEU A 59 -5.87 -4.55 29.18
CA LEU A 59 -5.05 -3.64 28.37
C LEU A 59 -5.95 -2.73 27.54
N HIS A 60 -5.62 -1.45 27.53
CA HIS A 60 -6.25 -0.45 26.69
C HIS A 60 -5.20 0.14 25.77
N VAL A 61 -5.41 -0.01 24.45
CA VAL A 61 -4.45 0.37 23.43
C VAL A 61 -4.94 1.60 22.69
N LEU A 62 -4.18 2.68 22.78
CA LEU A 62 -4.33 3.86 21.95
C LEU A 62 -3.57 3.64 20.64
N CYS A 63 -4.22 3.84 19.51
CA CYS A 63 -3.58 3.68 18.20
C CYS A 63 -4.27 4.60 17.19
N ASP A 64 -3.52 5.28 16.34
CA ASP A 64 -4.06 6.07 15.23
C ASP A 64 -4.22 5.26 13.93
N SER A 65 -3.65 4.05 13.87
CA SER A 65 -3.88 3.10 12.77
C SER A 65 -5.33 2.61 12.72
N GLN A 66 -6.08 3.15 11.77
CA GLN A 66 -7.37 2.58 11.41
C GLN A 66 -7.25 1.17 10.83
N TYR A 67 -6.14 0.86 10.17
CA TYR A 67 -5.91 -0.45 9.58
C TYR A 67 -5.87 -1.54 10.65
N VAL A 68 -5.06 -1.37 11.70
CA VAL A 68 -4.96 -2.34 12.81
C VAL A 68 -6.29 -2.48 13.54
N ILE A 69 -6.92 -1.36 13.89
CA ILE A 69 -8.20 -1.36 14.61
C ILE A 69 -9.27 -2.10 13.81
N LYS A 70 -9.44 -1.80 12.51
CA LYS A 70 -10.44 -2.46 11.66
C LYS A 70 -10.08 -3.92 11.39
N ALA A 71 -8.80 -4.26 11.22
CA ALA A 71 -8.37 -5.65 11.06
C ALA A 71 -8.82 -6.51 12.24
N ILE A 72 -8.55 -6.07 13.47
CA ILE A 72 -8.92 -6.78 14.69
C ILE A 72 -10.43 -6.81 14.90
N THR A 73 -11.11 -5.67 14.74
CA THR A 73 -12.51 -5.52 15.16
C THR A 73 -13.52 -5.96 14.11
N GLN A 74 -13.17 -5.91 12.82
CA GLN A 74 -14.12 -6.08 11.71
C GLN A 74 -13.69 -7.20 10.75
N TRP A 75 -12.44 -7.21 10.29
CA TRP A 75 -12.06 -8.01 9.11
C TRP A 75 -11.58 -9.44 9.39
N MET A 76 -10.74 -9.63 10.43
CA MET A 76 -10.17 -10.95 10.75
C MET A 76 -11.21 -12.08 10.88
N PRO A 77 -12.37 -11.88 11.53
CA PRO A 77 -13.41 -12.93 11.60
C PRO A 77 -13.90 -13.38 10.21
N GLY A 78 -13.97 -12.46 9.24
CA GLY A 78 -14.31 -12.76 7.86
C GLY A 78 -13.20 -13.50 7.12
N TRP A 79 -11.97 -13.01 7.23
CA TRP A 79 -10.80 -13.60 6.59
C TRP A 79 -10.53 -15.03 7.08
N LYS A 80 -10.64 -15.28 8.39
CA LYS A 80 -10.49 -16.62 8.98
C LYS A 80 -11.46 -17.63 8.38
N ARG A 81 -12.74 -17.26 8.22
CA ARG A 81 -13.76 -18.11 7.56
C ARG A 81 -13.44 -18.41 6.11
N LYS A 82 -12.75 -17.50 5.42
CA LYS A 82 -12.33 -17.65 4.01
C LYS A 82 -10.90 -18.21 3.86
N GLY A 83 -10.30 -18.73 4.93
CA GLY A 83 -8.93 -19.28 4.89
C GLY A 83 -7.86 -18.22 4.61
N TRP A 84 -8.03 -17.02 5.17
CA TRP A 84 -7.17 -15.84 5.01
C TRP A 84 -7.03 -15.37 3.56
N ARG A 85 -8.17 -15.36 2.86
CA ARG A 85 -8.32 -14.83 1.51
C ARG A 85 -9.31 -13.68 1.50
N LYS A 86 -9.03 -12.71 0.64
CA LYS A 86 -9.95 -11.64 0.26
C LYS A 86 -11.04 -12.18 -0.66
N ALA A 87 -12.05 -11.37 -0.96
CA ALA A 87 -13.16 -11.80 -1.81
C ALA A 87 -12.80 -12.01 -3.28
N ASP A 88 -11.73 -11.36 -3.74
CA ASP A 88 -11.10 -11.59 -5.04
C ASP A 88 -10.30 -12.91 -5.10
N GLY A 89 -10.26 -13.68 -4.00
CA GLY A 89 -9.54 -14.94 -3.88
C GLY A 89 -8.05 -14.79 -3.58
N LYS A 90 -7.51 -13.56 -3.62
CA LYS A 90 -6.10 -13.30 -3.29
C LYS A 90 -5.84 -13.46 -1.80
N PRO A 91 -4.61 -13.81 -1.39
CA PRO A 91 -4.23 -13.81 0.02
C PRO A 91 -4.42 -12.42 0.65
N VAL A 92 -4.79 -12.40 1.92
CA VAL A 92 -4.79 -11.15 2.71
C VAL A 92 -3.34 -10.67 2.86
N MET A 93 -3.11 -9.37 2.66
CA MET A 93 -1.79 -8.77 2.86
C MET A 93 -1.39 -8.82 4.34
N ASN A 94 -0.10 -8.98 4.63
CA ASN A 94 0.40 -9.10 6.01
C ASN A 94 -0.22 -10.28 6.79
N ARG A 95 -0.67 -11.32 6.09
CA ARG A 95 -1.35 -12.48 6.67
C ARG A 95 -0.61 -13.07 7.88
N GLU A 96 0.71 -13.22 7.80
CA GLU A 96 1.52 -13.81 8.87
C GLU A 96 1.41 -12.97 10.16
N LEU A 97 1.51 -11.65 10.06
CA LEU A 97 1.35 -10.74 11.20
C LEU A 97 -0.08 -10.76 11.74
N LEU A 98 -1.09 -10.80 10.86
CA LEU A 98 -2.49 -10.85 11.26
C LEU A 98 -2.87 -12.18 11.93
N GLU A 99 -2.32 -13.30 11.47
CA GLU A 99 -2.48 -14.61 12.11
C GLU A 99 -1.85 -14.63 13.50
N GLU A 100 -0.66 -14.05 13.66
CA GLU A 100 0.00 -13.93 14.96
C GLU A 100 -0.80 -13.03 15.92
N LEU A 101 -1.28 -11.88 15.42
CA LEU A 101 -2.15 -10.98 16.18
C LEU A 101 -3.44 -11.66 16.65
N ASP A 102 -4.11 -12.42 15.76
CA ASP A 102 -5.29 -13.22 16.11
C ASP A 102 -4.98 -14.30 17.15
N ARG A 103 -3.83 -14.97 17.03
CA ARG A 103 -3.36 -15.98 17.98
C ARG A 103 -3.19 -15.37 19.38
N LEU A 104 -2.52 -14.23 19.48
CA LEU A 104 -2.27 -13.52 20.73
C LEU A 104 -3.56 -13.03 21.40
N MET A 105 -4.44 -12.40 20.62
CA MET A 105 -5.75 -11.94 21.09
C MET A 105 -6.61 -13.10 21.59
N THR A 106 -6.61 -14.22 20.87
CA THR A 106 -7.34 -15.43 21.26
C THR A 106 -6.78 -16.04 22.55
N ALA A 107 -5.45 -16.18 22.65
CA ALA A 107 -4.78 -16.72 23.83
C ALA A 107 -5.07 -15.87 25.08
N ARG A 108 -5.00 -14.54 24.94
CA ARG A 108 -5.30 -13.61 26.03
C ARG A 108 -6.76 -13.71 26.49
N ARG A 109 -7.71 -13.73 25.55
CA ARG A 109 -9.14 -13.92 25.86
C ARG A 109 -9.37 -15.25 26.59
N ALA A 110 -8.72 -16.33 26.16
CA ALA A 110 -8.83 -17.64 26.79
C ALA A 110 -8.28 -17.65 28.23
N ALA A 111 -7.28 -16.82 28.51
CA ALA A 111 -6.75 -16.60 29.85
C ALA A 111 -7.61 -15.66 30.72
N GLY A 112 -8.75 -15.17 30.23
CA GLY A 112 -9.64 -14.24 30.92
C GLY A 112 -9.24 -12.76 30.79
N GLY A 113 -8.19 -12.46 30.02
CA GLY A 113 -7.74 -11.10 29.78
C GLY A 113 -8.58 -10.37 28.71
N THR A 114 -8.63 -9.04 28.82
CA THR A 114 -9.38 -8.16 27.91
C THR A 114 -8.45 -7.16 27.25
N VAL A 115 -8.64 -6.90 25.96
CA VAL A 115 -7.98 -5.83 25.22
C VAL A 115 -9.07 -4.93 24.63
N THR A 116 -8.94 -3.63 24.85
CA THR A 116 -9.76 -2.61 24.19
C THR A 116 -8.87 -1.70 23.36
N PHE A 117 -9.42 -1.20 22.25
CA PHE A 117 -8.73 -0.27 21.37
C PHE A 117 -9.49 1.04 21.33
N GLU A 118 -8.75 2.15 21.42
CA GLU A 118 -9.27 3.49 21.18
C GLU A 118 -8.51 4.09 20.01
N TRP A 119 -9.28 4.51 19.00
CA TRP A 119 -8.70 5.27 17.90
C TRP A 119 -8.43 6.70 18.39
N VAL A 120 -7.17 7.10 18.31
CA VAL A 120 -6.77 8.49 18.54
C VAL A 120 -6.45 9.14 17.21
N LYS A 121 -6.71 10.45 17.09
CA LYS A 121 -6.35 11.17 15.87
C LYS A 121 -4.83 11.33 15.84
N GLY A 122 -4.21 10.98 14.70
CA GLY A 122 -2.80 11.24 14.47
C GLY A 122 -2.49 12.74 14.60
N HIS A 123 -1.35 13.03 15.23
CA HIS A 123 -0.81 14.36 15.58
C HIS A 123 -1.42 15.07 16.81
N ALA A 124 -0.52 15.77 17.52
CA ALA A 124 -0.66 16.65 18.69
C ALA A 124 -1.92 16.50 19.57
N GLY A 125 -1.72 16.04 20.81
CA GLY A 125 -2.76 16.02 21.86
C GLY A 125 -2.84 14.72 22.65
N HIS A 126 -2.05 13.70 22.28
CA HIS A 126 -2.05 12.39 22.92
C HIS A 126 -0.61 12.01 23.33
N PRO A 127 -0.14 12.37 24.53
CA PRO A 127 1.26 12.22 24.93
C PRO A 127 1.83 10.80 24.82
N LEU A 128 1.01 9.77 25.05
CA LEU A 128 1.41 8.38 24.89
C LEU A 128 1.60 8.02 23.40
N ASN A 129 0.67 8.43 22.54
CA ASN A 129 0.76 8.19 21.09
C ASN A 129 1.96 8.93 20.50
N GLU A 130 2.17 10.18 20.89
CA GLU A 130 3.35 10.95 20.48
C GLU A 130 4.67 10.31 20.96
N ALA A 131 4.67 9.61 22.09
CA ALA A 131 5.84 8.87 22.54
C ALA A 131 6.06 7.61 21.68
N ALA A 132 4.99 6.87 21.37
CA ALA A 132 5.05 5.71 20.47
C ALA A 132 5.50 6.12 19.04
N ASP A 133 4.97 7.21 18.49
CA ASP A 133 5.37 7.80 17.21
C ASP A 133 6.87 8.12 17.18
N ARG A 134 7.38 8.79 18.23
CA ARG A 134 8.82 9.10 18.34
C ARG A 134 9.67 7.84 18.36
N LEU A 135 9.22 6.78 19.02
CA LEU A 135 9.92 5.49 19.05
C LEU A 135 9.93 4.83 17.67
N ALA A 136 8.77 4.78 17.00
CA ALA A 136 8.64 4.19 15.67
C ALA A 136 9.49 4.94 14.62
N ASN A 137 9.39 6.27 14.58
CA ASN A 137 10.21 7.11 13.70
C ASN A 137 11.70 6.99 14.00
N GLY A 138 12.08 6.97 15.29
CA GLY A 138 13.45 6.75 15.72
C GLY A 138 14.01 5.42 15.24
N ALA A 139 13.21 4.36 15.29
CA ALA A 139 13.60 3.03 14.84
C ALA A 139 13.72 2.93 13.32
N ALA A 140 12.76 3.48 12.56
CA ALA A 140 12.83 3.55 11.10
C ALA A 140 14.10 4.29 10.63
N ALA A 141 14.42 5.42 11.27
CA ALA A 141 15.62 6.19 10.99
C ALA A 141 16.92 5.47 11.36
N ALA A 142 16.91 4.62 12.40
CA ALA A 142 18.06 3.77 12.73
C ALA A 142 18.34 2.78 11.58
N TYR A 143 17.30 2.11 11.07
CA TYR A 143 17.42 1.18 9.95
C TYR A 143 17.85 1.85 8.65
N GLN A 144 17.33 3.04 8.35
CA GLN A 144 17.78 3.84 7.21
C GLN A 144 19.28 4.14 7.27
N ARG A 145 19.82 4.36 8.47
CA ARG A 145 21.26 4.58 8.71
C ARG A 145 22.06 3.27 8.88
N GLY A 146 21.44 2.12 8.66
CA GLY A 146 22.05 0.80 8.80
C GLY A 146 22.41 0.40 10.23
N ARG A 147 21.78 1.01 11.23
CA ARG A 147 21.96 0.73 12.67
C ARG A 147 20.81 -0.09 13.22
N VAL A 148 21.07 -0.80 14.32
CA VAL A 148 20.02 -1.44 15.13
C VAL A 148 19.43 -0.38 16.07
N PRO A 149 18.09 -0.21 16.13
CA PRO A 149 17.47 0.70 17.08
C PRO A 149 17.62 0.23 18.52
N ASP A 150 17.50 1.15 19.47
CA ASP A 150 17.35 0.79 20.87
C ASP A 150 16.00 0.08 21.06
N ALA A 151 16.04 -1.15 21.56
CA ALA A 151 14.85 -1.95 21.76
C ALA A 151 14.02 -1.48 22.96
N GLY A 152 14.60 -0.67 23.84
CA GLY A 152 13.97 -0.21 25.08
C GLY A 152 13.98 -1.27 26.19
N PRO A 153 13.49 -0.89 27.39
CA PRO A 153 13.47 -1.76 28.56
C PRO A 153 12.43 -2.89 28.49
N GLY A 154 11.48 -2.84 27.55
CA GLY A 154 10.35 -3.77 27.47
C GLY A 154 9.36 -3.60 28.63
N PHE A 155 8.38 -4.50 28.72
CA PHE A 155 7.30 -4.40 29.72
C PHE A 155 7.75 -4.73 31.14
N ALA A 156 8.68 -5.69 31.29
CA ALA A 156 9.18 -6.14 32.58
C ALA A 156 10.17 -5.15 33.24
N GLY A 157 10.49 -4.03 32.57
CA GLY A 157 11.67 -3.23 32.87
C GLY A 157 12.96 -3.99 32.50
N ALA A 158 14.07 -3.28 32.35
CA ALA A 158 15.35 -3.81 31.89
C ALA A 158 15.74 -5.14 32.58
N GLY A 159 15.44 -6.27 31.94
CA GLY A 159 15.61 -7.60 32.52
C GLY A 159 15.28 -8.79 31.64
N ALA A 160 14.69 -8.62 30.45
CA ALA A 160 14.40 -9.73 29.54
C ALA A 160 14.64 -9.33 28.08
N SER A 161 15.90 -9.22 27.66
CA SER A 161 16.27 -9.13 26.25
C SER A 161 16.53 -10.53 25.69
N VAL A 162 15.63 -11.04 24.85
CA VAL A 162 15.99 -12.02 23.81
C VAL A 162 15.26 -11.62 22.53
N PRO A 163 15.95 -11.14 21.48
CA PRO A 163 15.34 -10.99 20.17
C PRO A 163 15.16 -12.37 19.52
N PRO A 164 14.08 -12.62 18.76
CA PRO A 164 14.01 -13.80 17.90
C PRO A 164 14.99 -13.60 16.73
N GLN A 165 16.09 -14.34 16.76
CA GLN A 165 16.92 -14.54 15.58
C GLN A 165 16.19 -15.52 14.65
N VAL A 166 15.76 -15.04 13.49
CA VAL A 166 15.38 -15.93 12.39
C VAL A 166 16.69 -16.44 11.79
N GLU A 167 17.09 -17.65 12.20
CA GLU A 167 18.22 -18.35 11.60
C GLU A 167 17.91 -18.71 10.14
N GLU A 168 18.68 -18.10 9.23
CA GLU A 168 18.80 -18.49 7.84
C GLU A 168 19.42 -19.90 7.77
N ARG A 169 18.59 -20.93 7.55
CA ARG A 169 19.08 -22.29 7.31
C ARG A 169 19.73 -22.38 5.93
N ALA A 170 21.05 -22.24 5.91
CA ALA A 170 21.89 -22.71 4.81
C ALA A 170 21.79 -24.24 4.68
N GLY A 171 21.14 -24.72 3.62
CA GLY A 171 21.18 -26.12 3.19
C GLY A 171 22.38 -26.35 2.27
N ALA A 172 23.42 -26.98 2.80
CA ALA A 172 24.54 -27.51 2.01
C ALA A 172 24.13 -28.78 1.23
N PRO A 173 24.79 -29.10 0.09
CA PRO A 173 24.29 -30.01 -0.92
C PRO A 173 24.59 -31.48 -0.61
N SER A 174 23.65 -32.36 -0.96
CA SER A 174 23.83 -33.82 -0.88
C SER A 174 24.69 -34.32 -2.03
N GLN A 175 25.73 -35.06 -1.66
CA GLN A 175 26.65 -35.79 -2.52
C GLN A 175 25.95 -36.99 -3.19
N VAL A 176 26.28 -37.22 -4.46
CA VAL A 176 26.15 -38.53 -5.12
C VAL A 176 27.49 -38.80 -5.85
N GLU A 177 28.27 -39.71 -5.28
CA GLU A 177 29.36 -40.49 -5.92
C GLU A 177 28.80 -41.29 -7.10
N GLU A 178 29.48 -41.77 -8.14
CA GLU A 178 30.84 -41.72 -8.69
C GLU A 178 30.74 -42.61 -9.95
N ARG A 179 31.45 -42.29 -11.06
CA ARG A 179 32.19 -43.28 -11.88
C ARG A 179 32.93 -42.67 -13.08
N ALA A 180 34.24 -42.58 -12.88
CA ALA A 180 35.37 -42.90 -13.76
C ALA A 180 35.27 -42.73 -15.30
N GLY A 181 36.24 -41.97 -15.83
CA GLY A 181 36.72 -42.06 -17.22
C GLY A 181 37.87 -41.08 -17.46
N ALA A 182 39.09 -41.60 -17.62
CA ALA A 182 40.36 -40.87 -17.59
C ALA A 182 40.79 -40.23 -18.94
N ALA A 183 41.88 -39.45 -18.84
CA ALA A 183 42.72 -38.85 -19.90
C ALA A 183 42.08 -37.64 -20.61
N GLY A 184 42.68 -36.46 -20.68
CA GLY A 184 44.10 -36.12 -20.77
C GLY A 184 44.29 -35.33 -22.06
N THR A 185 45.00 -34.20 -21.95
CA THR A 185 45.84 -33.52 -22.97
C THR A 185 45.51 -32.04 -23.20
N ARG A 186 46.60 -31.29 -23.12
CA ARG A 186 46.88 -29.86 -23.32
C ARG A 186 46.91 -29.48 -24.81
N LEU A 187 46.48 -28.27 -25.16
CA LEU A 187 47.10 -27.33 -26.14
C LEU A 187 46.24 -26.04 -26.13
N GLU A 188 46.70 -24.88 -25.65
CA GLU A 188 47.60 -23.88 -26.26
C GLU A 188 47.10 -23.22 -27.57
N THR A 189 47.06 -21.88 -27.53
CA THR A 189 47.07 -20.88 -28.64
C THR A 189 45.78 -20.74 -29.46
N ASP A 190 45.35 -19.58 -29.97
CA ASP A 190 46.12 -18.40 -30.35
C ASP A 190 45.22 -17.16 -30.55
N THR A 191 45.81 -16.01 -30.24
CA THR A 191 45.76 -14.70 -30.94
C THR A 191 44.44 -13.99 -31.31
N ALA A 192 44.45 -12.71 -30.90
CA ALA A 192 43.48 -11.63 -31.10
C ALA A 192 43.56 -10.98 -32.51
N PRO A 193 43.27 -9.69 -32.69
CA PRO A 193 41.97 -9.11 -33.03
C PRO A 193 42.03 -8.37 -34.38
N SER A 194 40.93 -7.71 -34.80
CA SER A 194 41.03 -6.59 -35.74
C SER A 194 39.93 -5.57 -35.47
N GLN A 195 40.38 -4.39 -35.03
CA GLN A 195 39.70 -3.10 -35.13
C GLN A 195 39.75 -2.60 -36.58
N VAL A 196 38.99 -1.53 -36.87
CA VAL A 196 39.40 -0.28 -37.56
C VAL A 196 38.12 0.46 -38.00
N GLU A 197 37.74 1.52 -37.26
CA GLU A 197 37.76 2.97 -37.63
C GLU A 197 36.48 3.43 -38.36
N GLU A 198 35.65 4.30 -37.76
CA GLU A 198 35.76 5.78 -37.65
C GLU A 198 35.21 6.52 -38.88
N ARG A 199 34.15 7.33 -38.70
CA ARG A 199 34.13 8.78 -39.01
C ARG A 199 32.75 9.43 -38.88
N ALA A 200 32.82 10.71 -38.50
CA ALA A 200 31.75 11.66 -38.20
C ALA A 200 31.21 12.43 -39.44
N GLY A 201 30.09 13.13 -39.24
CA GLY A 201 29.57 14.23 -40.10
C GLY A 201 28.04 14.30 -40.04
N ALA A 202 27.43 15.20 -39.27
CA ALA A 202 27.12 16.62 -39.55
C ALA A 202 25.87 16.87 -40.43
N ALA A 203 24.86 17.44 -39.77
CA ALA A 203 23.84 18.43 -40.18
C ALA A 203 23.39 18.62 -41.64
N GLY A 204 22.07 18.83 -41.82
CA GLY A 204 21.56 19.87 -42.73
C GLY A 204 20.30 19.57 -43.55
N THR A 205 19.25 20.35 -43.28
CA THR A 205 18.26 20.95 -44.23
C THR A 205 17.16 20.13 -44.93
N ARG A 206 15.92 20.35 -44.46
CA ARG A 206 14.68 20.83 -45.14
C ARG A 206 14.54 20.74 -46.67
N HIS A 207 13.43 20.14 -47.13
CA HIS A 207 12.37 20.70 -48.01
C HIS A 207 11.25 19.64 -48.15
N GLU A 208 10.03 19.92 -47.67
CA GLU A 208 8.84 20.40 -48.43
C GLU A 208 8.15 19.37 -49.34
N THR A 209 6.88 19.11 -48.96
CA THR A 209 5.67 18.95 -49.80
C THR A 209 5.68 17.91 -50.92
N ASP A 210 4.78 16.92 -50.84
CA ASP A 210 3.58 16.93 -51.67
C ASP A 210 2.51 15.92 -51.20
N THR A 211 1.31 16.47 -51.03
CA THR A 211 -0.06 15.95 -51.24
C THR A 211 -0.24 14.53 -51.83
N ALA A 212 -1.14 13.74 -51.22
CA ALA A 212 -2.36 13.20 -51.86
C ALA A 212 -2.94 11.97 -51.11
N ALA A 213 -4.16 12.12 -50.59
CA ALA A 213 -5.11 11.02 -50.42
C ALA A 213 -5.82 10.72 -51.76
N PRO A 214 -6.36 9.51 -51.95
CA PRO A 214 -7.80 9.27 -51.73
C PRO A 214 -8.07 7.91 -51.04
N GLN A 215 -8.98 7.80 -50.08
CA GLN A 215 -10.44 7.57 -50.19
C GLN A 215 -10.92 6.26 -50.86
N VAL A 216 -11.52 5.43 -49.98
CA VAL A 216 -12.73 4.59 -50.14
C VAL A 216 -12.59 3.24 -50.87
N GLU A 217 -12.83 2.15 -50.13
CA GLU A 217 -13.93 1.21 -50.46
C GLU A 217 -14.31 0.30 -49.29
N GLU A 218 -15.63 0.20 -49.09
CA GLU A 218 -16.38 -0.64 -48.16
C GLU A 218 -16.60 -2.03 -48.77
N ARG A 219 -16.50 -3.11 -47.99
CA ARG A 219 -17.26 -4.35 -48.24
C ARG A 219 -17.30 -5.27 -47.01
N ALA A 220 -18.52 -5.63 -46.64
CA ALA A 220 -18.87 -6.65 -45.66
C ALA A 220 -18.52 -8.08 -46.14
N GLY A 221 -18.24 -8.97 -45.18
CA GLY A 221 -18.13 -10.41 -45.42
C GLY A 221 -17.85 -11.19 -44.13
N ALA A 222 -18.90 -11.78 -43.57
CA ALA A 222 -18.80 -12.73 -42.46
C ALA A 222 -18.45 -14.14 -42.98
N ALA A 223 -17.49 -14.82 -42.34
CA ALA A 223 -17.49 -16.26 -42.04
C ALA A 223 -16.18 -16.64 -41.35
N GLY A 224 -16.28 -17.42 -40.27
CA GLY A 224 -15.18 -17.67 -39.34
C GLY A 224 -14.09 -18.60 -39.84
N THR A 225 -12.94 -18.54 -39.17
CA THR A 225 -12.01 -19.65 -39.05
C THR A 225 -11.27 -19.52 -37.72
N ARG A 226 -11.32 -20.61 -36.95
CA ARG A 226 -10.55 -20.85 -35.73
C ARG A 226 -9.06 -20.95 -36.08
N LEU A 227 -8.22 -20.15 -35.45
CA LEU A 227 -6.78 -20.42 -35.38
C LEU A 227 -6.26 -20.05 -33.99
N GLU A 228 -5.67 -21.05 -33.33
CA GLU A 228 -4.87 -20.93 -32.12
C GLU A 228 -3.50 -20.32 -32.48
N THR A 229 -3.06 -19.30 -31.76
CA THR A 229 -1.66 -18.89 -31.56
C THR A 229 -1.60 -18.13 -30.24
N ASP A 230 -1.10 -18.76 -29.19
CA ASP A 230 0.30 -18.74 -28.75
C ASP A 230 0.59 -17.54 -27.84
N THR A 231 1.20 -17.88 -26.72
CA THR A 231 1.20 -17.15 -25.46
C THR A 231 2.57 -16.53 -25.29
N ALA A 232 2.65 -15.21 -25.12
CA ALA A 232 3.83 -14.55 -24.58
C ALA A 232 3.41 -13.79 -23.31
N PRO A 233 4.00 -14.06 -22.14
CA PRO A 233 3.63 -13.39 -20.92
C PRO A 233 4.30 -12.02 -20.87
N THR A 234 3.52 -10.95 -21.00
CA THR A 234 3.97 -9.60 -20.64
C THR A 234 3.94 -9.48 -19.12
N SER A 235 5.11 -9.29 -18.53
CA SER A 235 5.34 -9.02 -17.11
C SER A 235 4.54 -7.80 -16.64
N GLN A 236 3.41 -8.04 -15.98
CA GLN A 236 2.70 -7.05 -15.19
C GLN A 236 3.33 -7.00 -13.79
N THR A 237 3.99 -5.89 -13.50
CA THR A 237 4.36 -5.49 -12.14
C THR A 237 3.07 -5.27 -11.33
N ASP A 238 2.76 -6.21 -10.45
CA ASP A 238 1.65 -6.16 -9.50
C ASP A 238 1.87 -5.04 -8.47
N THR A 239 1.36 -3.85 -8.75
CA THR A 239 1.15 -2.82 -7.72
C THR A 239 -0.12 -3.16 -6.95
N VAL A 240 0.03 -3.58 -5.70
CA VAL A 240 -1.08 -4.00 -4.83
C VAL A 240 -1.75 -2.78 -4.21
N ASP A 241 -3.00 -2.59 -4.59
CA ASP A 241 -3.98 -1.60 -4.14
C ASP A 241 -4.27 -1.72 -2.61
N LEU A 242 -4.08 -0.61 -1.88
CA LEU A 242 -4.29 -0.47 -0.42
C LEU A 242 -5.77 -0.56 0.02
N PHE A 243 -6.72 -0.39 -0.91
CA PHE A 243 -8.16 -0.29 -0.67
C PHE A 243 -8.92 -1.59 -0.95
N ASP A 244 -8.20 -2.63 -1.37
CA ASP A 244 -8.72 -3.95 -1.71
C ASP A 244 -9.40 -4.68 -0.50
N GLY A 245 -9.22 -4.15 0.72
CA GLY A 245 -9.85 -4.57 1.98
C GLY A 245 -11.15 -3.83 2.37
N LEU A 246 -11.63 -2.92 1.51
CA LEU A 246 -12.91 -2.18 1.52
C LEU A 246 -14.17 -2.91 2.00
N ASP A 247 -14.35 -4.13 1.48
CA ASP A 247 -15.67 -4.50 0.92
C ASP A 247 -16.56 -5.36 1.82
N PHE A 248 -16.23 -5.61 3.09
CA PHE A 248 -17.05 -6.53 3.88
C PHE A 248 -17.36 -6.02 5.30
N LEU A 249 -18.54 -5.39 5.37
CA LEU A 249 -19.43 -5.21 6.53
C LEU A 249 -19.15 -4.02 7.46
N VAL A 250 -19.22 -2.82 6.89
CA VAL A 250 -20.19 -1.85 7.41
C VAL A 250 -21.37 -1.91 6.42
N ASP A 251 -22.62 -1.97 6.90
CA ASP A 251 -23.78 -1.65 6.04
C ASP A 251 -23.80 -0.13 5.86
N GLU A 252 -22.67 0.41 5.40
CA GLU A 252 -22.49 1.82 5.12
C GLU A 252 -23.28 2.08 3.84
N PRO A 253 -24.24 3.01 3.85
CA PRO A 253 -24.98 3.32 2.65
C PRO A 253 -23.99 3.74 1.56
N ALA A 254 -24.25 3.35 0.31
CA ALA A 254 -23.34 3.59 -0.81
C ALA A 254 -22.88 5.06 -0.89
N GLU A 255 -23.74 6.01 -0.50
CA GLU A 255 -23.39 7.42 -0.44
C GLU A 255 -22.24 7.71 0.54
N ALA A 256 -22.28 7.13 1.74
CA ALA A 256 -21.31 7.40 2.78
C ALA A 256 -19.97 6.74 2.44
N GLU A 257 -20.02 5.53 1.88
CA GLU A 257 -18.84 4.83 1.38
C GLU A 257 -18.14 5.64 0.29
N VAL A 258 -18.89 6.12 -0.70
CA VAL A 258 -18.36 6.92 -1.81
C VAL A 258 -17.81 8.27 -1.32
N VAL A 259 -18.49 8.95 -0.40
CA VAL A 259 -17.99 10.20 0.20
C VAL A 259 -16.70 9.97 0.98
N ARG A 260 -16.58 8.86 1.70
CA ARG A 260 -15.35 8.49 2.42
C ARG A 260 -14.20 8.24 1.44
N LEU A 261 -14.45 7.55 0.33
CA LEU A 261 -13.45 7.31 -0.72
C LEU A 261 -13.04 8.63 -1.41
N GLU A 262 -13.99 9.52 -1.70
CA GLU A 262 -13.70 10.85 -2.24
C GLU A 262 -12.80 11.66 -1.29
N ARG A 263 -13.08 11.63 0.02
CA ARG A 263 -12.22 12.27 1.03
C ARG A 263 -10.81 11.68 1.05
N SER A 264 -10.67 10.36 0.88
CA SER A 264 -9.35 9.71 0.88
C SER A 264 -8.47 10.13 -0.30
N LEU A 265 -9.04 10.51 -1.45
CA LEU A 265 -8.26 11.03 -2.60
C LEU A 265 -7.56 12.39 -2.31
N LEU A 266 -7.90 13.04 -1.19
CA LEU A 266 -7.35 14.32 -0.77
C LEU A 266 -6.26 14.18 0.32
N THR A 267 -6.02 12.98 0.85
CA THR A 267 -5.03 12.80 1.92
C THR A 267 -3.64 12.55 1.35
N ASP A 268 -2.62 13.05 2.06
CA ASP A 268 -1.23 12.84 1.65
C ASP A 268 -0.85 11.36 1.67
N GLU A 269 -1.38 10.59 2.62
CA GLU A 269 -1.19 9.13 2.72
C GLU A 269 -1.55 8.42 1.41
N VAL A 270 -2.68 8.78 0.80
CA VAL A 270 -3.18 8.16 -0.42
C VAL A 270 -2.48 8.72 -1.65
N ARG A 271 -2.24 10.04 -1.67
CA ARG A 271 -1.64 10.72 -2.82
C ARG A 271 -0.12 10.53 -2.92
N ALA A 272 0.55 10.17 -1.84
CA ALA A 272 1.97 9.82 -1.84
C ALA A 272 2.26 8.45 -2.50
N ASP A 273 1.22 7.62 -2.69
CA ASP A 273 1.33 6.32 -3.33
C ASP A 273 0.43 6.27 -4.60
N PRO A 274 1.03 6.33 -5.81
CA PRO A 274 0.28 6.20 -7.05
C PRO A 274 -0.55 4.91 -7.13
N ALA A 275 -0.13 3.81 -6.51
CA ALA A 275 -0.90 2.57 -6.50
C ALA A 275 -2.19 2.71 -5.68
N SER A 276 -2.12 3.41 -4.54
CA SER A 276 -3.25 3.79 -3.71
C SER A 276 -4.23 4.72 -4.43
N VAL A 277 -3.75 5.66 -5.26
CA VAL A 277 -4.67 6.45 -6.10
C VAL A 277 -5.27 5.58 -7.21
N ALA A 278 -4.45 4.78 -7.90
CA ALA A 278 -4.83 3.91 -9.00
C ALA A 278 -5.96 2.93 -8.65
N ALA A 279 -6.04 2.53 -7.39
CA ALA A 279 -7.09 1.74 -6.77
C ALA A 279 -8.50 2.33 -6.85
N LEU A 280 -8.56 3.62 -6.55
CA LEU A 280 -9.76 4.43 -6.40
C LEU A 280 -10.25 4.95 -7.74
N LEU A 281 -9.41 4.89 -8.78
CA LEU A 281 -9.75 5.34 -10.13
C LEU A 281 -10.14 4.17 -11.02
N HIS A 282 -11.27 4.31 -11.71
CA HIS A 282 -11.70 3.38 -12.73
C HIS A 282 -10.63 3.30 -13.84
N PRO A 283 -10.37 2.14 -14.48
CA PRO A 283 -9.39 2.04 -15.56
C PRO A 283 -9.58 3.06 -16.69
N GLU A 284 -10.83 3.41 -16.97
CA GLU A 284 -11.20 4.45 -17.93
C GLU A 284 -11.44 5.84 -17.29
N TRP A 285 -10.85 6.13 -16.13
CA TRP A 285 -11.05 7.40 -15.43
C TRP A 285 -10.59 8.57 -16.29
N GLU A 286 -11.36 9.67 -16.21
CA GLU A 286 -11.05 10.92 -16.87
C GLU A 286 -11.36 12.11 -15.96
N GLU A 287 -10.60 13.19 -16.12
CA GLU A 287 -10.88 14.48 -15.50
C GLU A 287 -10.92 15.60 -16.51
N ILE A 288 -11.81 16.57 -16.31
CA ILE A 288 -11.73 17.88 -16.97
C ILE A 288 -11.18 18.89 -15.95
N GLY A 289 -9.93 19.29 -16.14
CA GLY A 289 -9.27 20.27 -15.30
C GLY A 289 -9.79 21.69 -15.53
N ALA A 290 -9.44 22.63 -14.66
CA ALA A 290 -9.91 24.02 -14.73
C ALA A 290 -9.55 24.75 -16.05
N SER A 291 -8.52 24.29 -16.76
CA SER A 291 -8.15 24.81 -18.10
C SER A 291 -9.01 24.27 -19.25
N GLY A 292 -9.92 23.32 -18.96
CA GLY A 292 -10.63 22.53 -19.97
C GLY A 292 -9.81 21.37 -20.55
N ARG A 293 -8.55 21.19 -20.13
CA ARG A 293 -7.75 20.01 -20.50
C ARG A 293 -8.42 18.75 -19.95
N ARG A 294 -8.51 17.73 -20.79
CA ARG A 294 -8.87 16.36 -20.38
C ARG A 294 -7.62 15.63 -19.90
N TRP A 295 -7.73 14.98 -18.75
CA TRP A 295 -6.70 14.15 -18.15
C TRP A 295 -7.18 12.71 -18.13
N SER A 296 -6.30 11.80 -18.53
CA SER A 296 -6.50 10.36 -18.39
C SER A 296 -5.96 9.86 -17.04
N ARG A 297 -6.35 8.64 -16.67
CA ARG A 297 -5.85 7.96 -15.48
C ARG A 297 -4.32 7.91 -15.44
N ASP A 298 -3.69 7.49 -16.53
CA ASP A 298 -2.24 7.28 -16.57
C ASP A 298 -1.48 8.62 -16.46
N GLU A 299 -2.01 9.69 -17.06
CA GLU A 299 -1.45 11.04 -16.91
C GLU A 299 -1.56 11.55 -15.47
N LEU A 300 -2.73 11.39 -14.83
CA LEU A 300 -2.89 11.77 -13.43
C LEU A 300 -1.90 11.00 -12.54
N LEU A 301 -1.79 9.67 -12.72
CA LEU A 301 -0.91 8.82 -11.90
C LEU A 301 0.58 9.13 -12.11
N ALA A 302 0.97 9.61 -13.29
CA ALA A 302 2.35 10.02 -13.55
C ALA A 302 2.73 11.33 -12.83
N GLU A 303 1.75 12.19 -12.54
CA GLU A 303 1.94 13.51 -11.92
C GLU A 303 1.43 13.60 -10.48
N ILE A 304 0.86 12.51 -9.94
CA ILE A 304 0.23 12.52 -8.63
C ILE A 304 1.25 12.76 -7.52
N ALA A 305 0.90 13.65 -6.60
CA ALA A 305 1.70 14.02 -5.45
C ALA A 305 0.79 14.47 -4.28
N PRO A 306 1.31 14.46 -3.03
CA PRO A 306 0.70 15.14 -1.90
C PRO A 306 0.25 16.56 -2.24
N LEU A 307 -0.84 17.02 -1.62
CA LEU A 307 -1.35 18.36 -1.92
C LEU A 307 -0.40 19.40 -1.30
N PRO A 308 -0.10 20.50 -2.00
CA PRO A 308 0.79 21.54 -1.47
C PRO A 308 0.20 22.24 -0.22
N SER A 309 -1.13 22.24 -0.11
CA SER A 309 -1.88 22.76 1.02
C SER A 309 -3.03 21.80 1.34
N PRO A 310 -3.43 21.63 2.61
CA PRO A 310 -4.60 20.85 2.97
C PRO A 310 -5.85 21.35 2.25
N VAL A 311 -6.64 20.43 1.70
CA VAL A 311 -7.94 20.71 1.08
C VAL A 311 -9.01 19.95 1.86
N GLU A 312 -9.97 20.69 2.39
CA GLU A 312 -11.14 20.08 3.03
C GLU A 312 -12.25 19.86 2.00
N LEU A 313 -12.98 18.75 2.15
CA LEU A 313 -14.19 18.45 1.38
C LEU A 313 -15.42 18.86 2.19
N GLU A 314 -16.10 19.90 1.73
CA GLU A 314 -17.45 20.25 2.17
C GLU A 314 -18.45 19.55 1.25
N LEU A 315 -19.19 18.57 1.77
CA LEU A 315 -20.17 17.82 0.98
C LEU A 315 -21.38 18.71 0.70
N LEU A 316 -21.74 18.86 -0.58
CA LEU A 316 -22.94 19.62 -0.98
C LEU A 316 -24.12 18.70 -1.27
N ALA A 317 -23.89 17.60 -1.99
CA ALA A 317 -24.91 16.61 -2.29
C ALA A 317 -24.31 15.25 -2.70
N THR A 318 -25.09 14.19 -2.49
CA THR A 318 -24.93 12.87 -3.06
C THR A 318 -26.18 12.54 -3.88
N HIS A 319 -26.00 11.94 -5.06
CA HIS A 319 -27.10 11.52 -5.91
C HIS A 319 -26.86 10.11 -6.42
N GLU A 320 -27.79 9.20 -6.13
CA GLU A 320 -27.83 7.89 -6.78
C GLU A 320 -28.26 8.08 -8.23
N VAL A 321 -27.32 7.86 -9.17
CA VAL A 321 -27.58 7.93 -10.61
C VAL A 321 -28.07 6.56 -11.11
N ALA A 322 -27.58 5.48 -10.50
CA ALA A 322 -27.99 4.09 -10.70
C ALA A 322 -27.59 3.27 -9.45
N PRO A 323 -28.07 2.02 -9.29
CA PRO A 323 -27.71 1.19 -8.13
C PRO A 323 -26.20 1.04 -7.90
N ASP A 324 -25.43 1.03 -8.99
CA ASP A 324 -23.97 0.93 -9.01
C ASP A 324 -23.30 2.25 -9.47
N ALA A 325 -23.98 3.39 -9.37
CA ALA A 325 -23.44 4.69 -9.75
C ALA A 325 -23.89 5.83 -8.81
N GLN A 326 -22.92 6.54 -8.22
CA GLN A 326 -23.14 7.66 -7.33
C GLN A 326 -22.47 8.93 -7.87
N LEU A 327 -23.17 10.04 -7.88
CA LEU A 327 -22.62 11.36 -8.15
C LEU A 327 -22.42 12.09 -6.82
N VAL A 328 -21.19 12.54 -6.58
CA VAL A 328 -20.84 13.39 -5.43
C VAL A 328 -20.63 14.81 -5.93
N VAL A 329 -21.33 15.76 -5.32
CA VAL A 329 -21.14 17.19 -5.52
C VAL A 329 -20.61 17.78 -4.22
N TRP A 330 -19.48 18.47 -4.29
CA TRP A 330 -18.79 18.98 -3.11
C TRP A 330 -18.02 20.25 -3.41
N ARG A 331 -17.67 21.00 -2.37
CA ARG A 331 -16.79 22.16 -2.45
C ARG A 331 -15.44 21.83 -1.85
N SER A 332 -14.36 22.08 -2.59
CA SER A 332 -13.03 22.12 -2.00
C SER A 332 -12.85 23.43 -1.24
N VAL A 333 -12.55 23.32 0.05
CA VAL A 333 -12.24 24.45 0.93
C VAL A 333 -10.72 24.47 1.15
N GLY A 334 -10.09 25.60 0.87
CA GLY A 334 -8.64 25.76 0.93
C GLY A 334 -8.20 27.04 0.22
N GLU A 335 -6.93 27.11 -0.20
CA GLU A 335 -6.36 28.29 -0.87
C GLU A 335 -7.02 28.60 -2.24
N ALA A 336 -7.52 27.57 -2.92
CA ALA A 336 -8.19 27.68 -4.21
C ALA A 336 -9.55 26.95 -4.19
N PRO A 337 -10.63 27.62 -3.71
CA PRO A 337 -11.94 26.99 -3.62
C PRO A 337 -12.53 26.68 -5.00
N ALA A 338 -13.24 25.55 -5.08
CA ALA A 338 -13.85 25.08 -6.32
C ALA A 338 -15.06 24.20 -6.03
N LEU A 339 -16.07 24.31 -6.88
CA LEU A 339 -17.17 23.35 -6.95
C LEU A 339 -16.72 22.14 -7.76
N ARG A 340 -16.90 20.95 -7.19
CA ARG A 340 -16.42 19.70 -7.74
C ARG A 340 -17.56 18.70 -7.88
N SER A 341 -17.48 17.92 -8.95
CA SER A 341 -18.40 16.82 -9.22
C SER A 341 -17.61 15.58 -9.58
N SER A 342 -17.91 14.47 -8.89
CA SER A 342 -17.24 13.19 -9.08
C SER A 342 -18.28 12.10 -9.32
N LEU A 343 -18.18 11.41 -10.46
CA LEU A 343 -18.99 10.22 -10.72
C LEU A 343 -18.22 8.99 -10.24
N TRP A 344 -18.83 8.22 -9.37
CA TRP A 344 -18.33 6.94 -8.87
C TRP A 344 -19.18 5.81 -9.42
N VAL A 345 -18.53 4.72 -9.81
CA VAL A 345 -19.19 3.51 -10.32
C VAL A 345 -18.69 2.29 -9.55
N ARG A 346 -19.60 1.36 -9.26
CA ARG A 346 -19.26 0.09 -8.61
C ARG A 346 -18.96 -0.95 -9.68
N SER A 347 -17.71 -1.43 -9.74
CA SER A 347 -17.26 -2.46 -10.68
C SER A 347 -16.48 -3.52 -9.92
N GLY A 348 -16.81 -4.80 -10.14
CA GLY A 348 -16.19 -5.91 -9.40
C GLY A 348 -16.44 -5.85 -7.89
N GLY A 349 -17.55 -5.23 -7.45
CA GLY A 349 -17.90 -5.07 -6.04
C GLY A 349 -17.31 -3.82 -5.37
N ARG A 350 -16.52 -3.01 -6.09
CA ARG A 350 -15.84 -1.83 -5.54
C ARG A 350 -16.23 -0.54 -6.21
N TRP A 351 -16.38 0.50 -5.40
CA TRP A 351 -16.51 1.86 -5.91
C TRP A 351 -15.19 2.40 -6.43
N ARG A 352 -15.23 2.93 -7.65
CA ARG A 352 -14.12 3.65 -8.27
C ARG A 352 -14.64 4.91 -8.93
N GLN A 353 -13.91 6.01 -8.78
CA GLN A 353 -14.20 7.25 -9.47
C GLN A 353 -14.02 7.00 -10.97
N ARG A 354 -15.04 7.32 -11.77
CA ARG A 354 -15.06 7.19 -13.23
C ARG A 354 -14.81 8.53 -13.93
N PHE A 355 -15.19 9.62 -13.28
CA PHE A 355 -15.06 10.95 -13.82
C PHE A 355 -14.93 11.99 -12.70
N HIS A 356 -14.09 13.01 -12.91
CA HIS A 356 -13.98 14.17 -12.03
C HIS A 356 -14.00 15.48 -12.81
N GLN A 357 -14.57 16.52 -12.23
CA GLN A 357 -14.46 17.88 -12.76
C GLN A 357 -14.47 18.87 -11.60
N GLY A 358 -13.63 19.91 -11.71
CA GLY A 358 -13.62 21.05 -10.80
C GLY A 358 -13.84 22.37 -11.54
N THR A 359 -14.69 23.22 -10.99
CA THR A 359 -14.91 24.59 -11.45
C THR A 359 -14.53 25.56 -10.34
N PRO A 360 -13.49 26.40 -10.51
CA PRO A 360 -13.09 27.37 -9.50
C PRO A 360 -14.25 28.28 -9.08
N GLU A 361 -14.42 28.49 -7.77
CA GLU A 361 -15.33 29.51 -7.26
C GLU A 361 -14.62 30.87 -7.35
N ARG A 362 -15.30 31.85 -7.96
CA ARG A 362 -14.76 33.19 -8.22
C ARG A 362 -15.09 34.16 -7.11
#